data_AF-A0A8K0P7G3-F1
#
_entry.id   AF-A0A8K0P7G3-F1
#
_cell.length_a   1.000
_cell.length_b   1.000
_cell.length_c   1.000
_cell.angle_alpha   90.00
_cell.angle_beta   90.00
_cell.angle_gamma   90.00
#
_symmetry.space_group_name_H-M   'P 1'
#
loop_
_entity.id
_entity.type
_entity.pdbx_description
1 polymer ?
#
loop_
_entity_poly.entity_id
_entity_poly.type
_entity_poly.pdbx_seq_one_letter_code
_entity_poly.pdbx_strand_id
1 'polypeptide(L)'
;MSEEKDKDSNVQEFKLDPDTELRFEVESKNEKVSLELKSGMAEVFGTELVKGKAYIFTFGAKIAVFTWQGCTVELKGKTDVVYIAKETPMVMYLNAHAAMEQLRRKAESEGGRGPIAMVVGPTDVGKSTVCRLLLNYAVRMGRRPVFVDLDVGQGQISIPGTIGALLVERPATVEEGFSQQAPLVYHYGHKSPGNNPALYNMLVSRLAEVIQERMGANRKGDSIADCFLQ
;
A
#
# COMPACT_ATOMS: atom_id res chain seq x y z
N MET A 1 29.68 22.37 -31.17
CA MET A 1 28.49 21.52 -30.90
C MET A 1 29.01 20.19 -30.42
N SER A 2 29.22 20.08 -29.11
CA SER A 2 29.63 18.84 -28.46
C SER A 2 28.38 18.02 -28.20
N GLU A 3 28.25 16.91 -28.93
CA GLU A 3 27.30 15.85 -28.62
C GLU A 3 27.58 15.36 -27.20
N GLU A 4 26.67 15.67 -26.26
CA GLU A 4 26.61 14.99 -24.98
C GLU A 4 26.26 13.52 -25.26
N LYS A 5 27.25 12.65 -25.17
CA LYS A 5 27.04 11.21 -25.11
C LYS A 5 26.17 10.91 -23.89
N ASP A 6 24.94 10.49 -24.14
CA ASP A 6 24.06 9.85 -23.16
C ASP A 6 24.87 8.81 -22.38
N LYS A 7 25.00 9.02 -21.07
CA LYS A 7 25.54 8.00 -20.16
C LYS A 7 24.66 6.77 -20.30
N ASP A 8 25.26 5.70 -20.79
CA ASP A 8 24.71 4.36 -20.99
C ASP A 8 23.83 3.94 -19.80
N SER A 9 22.54 4.30 -19.87
CA SER A 9 21.56 3.92 -18.86
C SER A 9 21.27 2.45 -19.12
N ASN A 10 21.74 1.55 -18.25
CA ASN A 10 21.43 0.13 -18.33
C ASN A 10 19.90 -0.05 -18.44
N VAL A 11 19.40 -0.34 -19.64
CA VAL A 11 17.98 -0.56 -19.93
C VAL A 11 17.76 -2.06 -20.02
N GLN A 12 16.84 -2.57 -19.21
CA GLN A 12 16.46 -3.98 -19.18
C GLN A 12 14.96 -4.10 -19.38
N GLU A 13 14.56 -4.92 -20.34
CA GLU A 13 13.16 -5.24 -20.60
C GLU A 13 12.83 -6.60 -19.99
N PHE A 14 11.70 -6.65 -19.27
CA PHE A 14 11.19 -7.85 -18.63
C PHE A 14 9.81 -8.17 -19.16
N LYS A 15 9.66 -9.36 -19.72
CA LYS A 15 8.37 -9.94 -20.08
C LYS A 15 7.90 -10.84 -18.95
N LEU A 16 6.75 -10.52 -18.37
CA LEU A 16 6.13 -11.26 -17.28
C LEU A 16 4.97 -12.08 -17.84
N ASP A 17 4.95 -13.36 -17.49
CA ASP A 17 3.80 -14.24 -17.72
C ASP A 17 2.68 -13.92 -16.72
N PRO A 18 1.42 -14.34 -16.99
CA PRO A 18 0.33 -14.23 -16.01
C PRO A 18 0.72 -14.82 -14.65
N ASP A 19 0.23 -14.20 -13.58
CA ASP A 19 0.42 -14.59 -12.18
C ASP A 19 1.87 -14.54 -11.67
N THR A 20 2.74 -13.78 -12.35
CA THR A 20 4.13 -13.55 -11.94
C THR A 20 4.38 -12.12 -11.49
N GLU A 21 5.46 -11.90 -10.73
CA GLU A 21 5.92 -10.56 -10.38
C GLU A 21 7.41 -10.34 -10.61
N LEU A 22 7.78 -9.15 -11.07
CA LEU A 22 9.15 -8.68 -11.11
C LEU A 22 9.48 -8.01 -9.78
N ARG A 23 10.46 -8.56 -9.07
CA ARG A 23 10.99 -7.98 -7.83
C ARG A 23 12.31 -7.29 -8.12
N PHE A 24 12.44 -6.06 -7.66
CA PHE A 24 13.71 -5.35 -7.72
C PHE A 24 13.96 -4.47 -6.50
N GLU A 25 15.24 -4.26 -6.20
CA GLU A 25 15.71 -3.42 -5.10
C GLU A 25 16.70 -2.36 -5.57
N VAL A 26 16.63 -1.18 -4.94
CA VAL A 26 17.53 -0.05 -5.16
C VAL A 26 18.27 0.25 -3.85
N GLU A 27 19.47 -0.29 -3.69
CA GLU A 27 20.32 -0.13 -2.50
C GLU A 27 21.45 0.88 -2.71
N SER A 28 21.69 1.32 -3.93
CA SER A 28 22.71 2.32 -4.23
C SER A 28 22.21 3.76 -3.98
N LYS A 29 22.84 4.49 -3.04
CA LYS A 29 22.40 5.83 -2.55
C LYS A 29 22.22 6.91 -3.63
N ASN A 30 23.00 6.86 -4.70
CA ASN A 30 22.99 7.87 -5.77
C ASN A 30 22.33 7.39 -7.05
N GLU A 31 21.76 6.18 -7.05
CA GLU A 31 21.12 5.60 -8.22
C GLU A 31 19.61 5.89 -8.20
N LYS A 32 19.05 6.00 -9.40
CA LYS A 32 17.61 6.07 -9.63
C LYS A 32 17.25 5.01 -10.63
N VAL A 33 16.16 4.29 -10.36
CA VAL A 33 15.61 3.30 -11.27
C VAL A 33 14.27 3.79 -11.77
N SER A 34 14.13 3.89 -13.09
CA SER A 34 12.87 4.21 -13.76
C SER A 34 12.19 2.92 -14.21
N LEU A 35 10.94 2.73 -13.81
CA LEU A 35 10.05 1.66 -14.27
C LEU A 35 9.03 2.23 -15.24
N GLU A 36 8.82 1.56 -16.37
CA GLU A 36 7.77 1.93 -17.33
C GLU A 36 7.03 0.67 -17.82
N LEU A 37 5.70 0.72 -17.81
CA LEU A 37 4.88 -0.32 -18.43
C LEU A 37 4.81 -0.09 -19.95
N LYS A 38 5.31 -1.05 -20.73
CA LYS A 38 5.33 -0.99 -22.21
C LYS A 38 4.10 -1.65 -22.83
N SER A 39 3.67 -2.80 -22.28
CA SER A 39 2.50 -3.53 -22.79
C SER A 39 1.82 -4.36 -21.71
N GLY A 40 0.55 -4.72 -21.92
CA GLY A 40 -0.25 -5.49 -20.95
C GLY A 40 -0.75 -4.65 -19.77
N MET A 41 -1.03 -5.32 -18.66
CA MET A 41 -1.47 -4.70 -17.41
C MET A 41 -0.61 -5.17 -16.25
N ALA A 42 -0.21 -4.25 -15.38
CA ALA A 42 0.58 -4.55 -14.21
C ALA A 42 0.18 -3.63 -13.06
N GLU A 43 0.47 -4.06 -11.83
CA GLU A 43 0.21 -3.31 -10.61
C GLU A 43 1.38 -3.42 -9.63
N VAL A 44 1.57 -2.37 -8.84
CA VAL A 44 2.50 -2.35 -7.70
C VAL A 44 1.66 -2.22 -6.44
N PHE A 45 1.65 -3.27 -5.63
CA PHE A 45 0.87 -3.35 -4.38
C PHE A 45 -0.60 -2.92 -4.57
N GLY A 46 -1.23 -3.37 -5.65
CA GLY A 46 -2.63 -3.08 -6.00
C GLY A 46 -2.88 -1.76 -6.74
N THR A 47 -1.88 -0.88 -6.86
CA THR A 47 -1.95 0.33 -7.70
C THR A 47 -1.63 -0.02 -9.16
N GLU A 48 -2.57 0.23 -10.07
CA GLU A 48 -2.37 -0.03 -11.50
C GLU A 48 -1.29 0.89 -12.12
N LEU A 49 -0.43 0.32 -12.96
CA LEU A 49 0.56 1.06 -13.73
C LEU A 49 -0.08 1.61 -15.01
N VAL A 50 0.25 2.87 -15.33
CA VAL A 50 -0.18 3.52 -16.56
C VAL A 50 0.85 3.26 -17.65
N LYS A 51 0.42 2.71 -18.78
CA LYS A 51 1.28 2.46 -19.94
C LYS A 51 1.99 3.74 -20.39
N GLY A 52 3.30 3.66 -20.60
CA GLY A 52 4.14 4.79 -21.03
C GLY A 52 4.47 5.80 -19.92
N LYS A 53 3.94 5.65 -18.71
CA LYS A 53 4.31 6.50 -17.58
C LYS A 53 5.56 5.94 -16.91
N ALA A 54 6.57 6.79 -16.75
CA ALA A 54 7.77 6.49 -15.96
C ALA A 54 7.49 6.69 -14.46
N TYR A 55 7.91 5.73 -13.65
CA TYR A 55 7.88 5.77 -12.19
C TYR A 55 9.31 5.67 -11.67
N ILE A 56 9.72 6.60 -10.82
CA ILE A 56 11.11 6.76 -10.39
C ILE A 56 11.27 6.29 -8.95
N PHE A 57 12.14 5.31 -8.76
CA PHE A 57 12.50 4.77 -7.45
C PHE A 57 13.92 5.16 -7.08
N THR A 58 14.12 5.50 -5.81
CA THR A 58 15.41 5.90 -5.24
C THR A 58 15.88 4.88 -4.20
N PHE A 59 17.03 5.16 -3.59
CA PHE A 59 17.59 4.39 -2.49
C PHE A 59 16.56 3.92 -1.44
N GLY A 60 16.61 2.64 -1.11
CA GLY A 60 15.74 1.97 -0.14
C GLY A 60 14.48 1.35 -0.74
N ALA A 61 14.20 1.56 -2.03
CA ALA A 61 13.02 1.00 -2.67
C ALA A 61 13.13 -0.53 -2.85
N LYS A 62 12.11 -1.24 -2.39
CA LYS A 62 11.90 -2.68 -2.62
C LYS A 62 10.53 -2.86 -3.27
N ILE A 63 10.51 -3.19 -4.56
CA ILE A 63 9.30 -3.13 -5.39
C ILE A 63 8.98 -4.51 -5.94
N ALA A 64 7.70 -4.86 -5.96
CA ALA A 64 7.15 -6.00 -6.66
C ALA A 64 6.11 -5.52 -7.67
N VAL A 65 6.38 -5.73 -8.96
CA VAL A 65 5.49 -5.42 -10.07
C VAL A 65 4.79 -6.71 -10.48
N PHE A 66 3.51 -6.83 -10.17
CA PHE A 66 2.73 -8.04 -10.43
C PHE A 66 1.82 -7.88 -11.65
N THR A 67 1.52 -8.98 -12.34
CA THR A 67 0.54 -9.01 -13.43
C THR A 67 -0.39 -10.22 -13.36
N TRP A 68 -1.70 -9.97 -13.51
CA TRP A 68 -2.72 -11.02 -13.62
C TRP A 68 -2.83 -11.63 -15.03
N GLN A 69 -2.39 -10.92 -16.06
CA GLN A 69 -2.66 -11.29 -17.47
C GLN A 69 -1.41 -11.34 -18.34
N GLY A 70 -0.25 -10.97 -17.78
CA GLY A 70 0.99 -10.79 -18.50
C GLY A 70 1.21 -9.33 -18.89
N CYS A 71 2.49 -8.93 -18.88
CA CYS A 71 2.90 -7.58 -19.27
C CYS A 71 4.36 -7.54 -19.72
N THR A 72 4.74 -6.44 -20.35
CA THR A 72 6.15 -6.08 -20.57
C THR A 72 6.46 -4.79 -19.83
N VAL A 73 7.48 -4.81 -18.98
CA VAL A 73 7.97 -3.65 -18.26
C VAL A 73 9.43 -3.39 -18.59
N GLU A 74 9.82 -2.12 -18.60
CA GLU A 74 11.19 -1.67 -18.82
C GLU A 74 11.71 -1.05 -17.53
N LEU A 75 12.92 -1.46 -17.13
CA LEU A 75 13.69 -0.83 -16.06
C LEU A 75 14.88 -0.10 -16.67
N LYS A 76 15.07 1.17 -16.29
CA LYS A 76 16.28 1.95 -16.64
C LYS A 76 17.01 2.36 -15.37
N GLY A 77 18.32 2.13 -15.34
CA GLY A 77 19.16 2.45 -14.20
C GLY A 77 19.70 1.19 -13.51
N LYS A 78 20.50 1.38 -12.47
CA LYS A 78 21.18 0.29 -11.78
C LYS A 78 20.30 -0.26 -10.65
N THR A 79 19.91 -1.54 -10.76
CA THR A 79 19.27 -2.32 -9.70
C THR A 79 20.30 -3.22 -9.01
N ASP A 80 20.20 -3.37 -7.69
CA ASP A 80 21.09 -4.24 -6.91
C ASP A 80 20.60 -5.70 -6.93
N VAL A 81 19.28 -5.89 -6.87
CA VAL A 81 18.62 -7.19 -7.02
C VAL A 81 17.49 -7.02 -8.04
N VAL A 82 17.38 -7.94 -9.01
CA VAL A 82 16.26 -8.00 -9.95
C VAL A 82 15.99 -9.44 -10.40
N TYR A 83 14.76 -9.92 -10.26
CA TYR A 83 14.35 -11.25 -10.72
C TYR A 83 12.83 -11.37 -10.85
N ILE A 84 12.36 -12.33 -11.65
CA ILE A 84 10.94 -12.67 -11.77
C ILE A 84 10.60 -13.80 -10.80
N ALA A 85 9.66 -13.56 -9.89
CA ALA A 85 9.09 -14.55 -8.99
C ALA A 85 7.81 -15.13 -9.60
N LYS A 86 7.73 -16.47 -9.64
CA LYS A 86 6.56 -17.21 -10.14
C LYS A 86 5.60 -17.66 -9.04
N GLU A 87 6.11 -17.82 -7.82
CA GLU A 87 5.31 -18.20 -6.67
C GLU A 87 4.99 -16.96 -5.84
N THR A 88 3.72 -16.57 -5.83
CA THR A 88 3.25 -15.39 -5.10
C THR A 88 1.99 -15.72 -4.29
N PRO A 89 1.80 -15.09 -3.12
CA PRO A 89 0.56 -15.22 -2.35
C PRO A 89 -0.59 -14.36 -2.88
N MET A 90 -0.49 -13.80 -4.10
CA MET A 90 -1.43 -12.80 -4.63
C MET A 90 -2.87 -13.30 -4.73
N VAL A 91 -3.07 -14.57 -5.09
CA VAL A 91 -4.40 -15.20 -5.11
C VAL A 91 -5.01 -15.23 -3.70
N MET A 92 -4.21 -15.44 -2.65
CA MET A 92 -4.71 -15.43 -1.27
C MET A 92 -5.18 -14.03 -0.87
N TYR A 93 -4.43 -12.99 -1.24
CA TYR A 93 -4.81 -11.60 -0.96
C TYR A 93 -6.07 -11.19 -1.73
N LEU A 94 -6.19 -11.60 -3.00
CA LEU A 94 -7.39 -11.37 -3.80
C LEU A 94 -8.62 -12.05 -3.19
N ASN A 95 -8.49 -13.30 -2.74
CA ASN A 95 -9.57 -14.01 -2.08
C ASN A 95 -9.98 -13.36 -0.75
N ALA A 96 -9.00 -12.89 0.05
CA ALA A 96 -9.28 -12.14 1.27
C ALA A 96 -10.03 -10.83 0.97
N HIS A 97 -9.61 -10.11 -0.07
CA HIS A 97 -10.30 -8.90 -0.53
C HIS A 97 -11.75 -9.20 -0.97
N ALA A 98 -11.95 -10.25 -1.77
CA ALA A 98 -13.27 -10.67 -2.22
C ALA A 98 -14.20 -11.04 -1.05
N ALA A 99 -13.68 -11.74 -0.03
CA ALA A 99 -14.45 -12.07 1.16
C ALA A 99 -14.85 -10.80 1.95
N MET A 100 -13.95 -9.83 2.11
CA MET A 100 -14.29 -8.55 2.74
C MET A 100 -15.34 -7.78 1.96
N GLU A 101 -15.27 -7.81 0.63
CA GLU A 101 -16.29 -7.17 -0.22
C GLU A 101 -17.67 -7.83 -0.07
N GLN A 102 -17.73 -9.16 0.06
CA GLN A 102 -19.00 -9.84 0.38
C GLN A 102 -19.57 -9.39 1.73
N LEU A 103 -18.72 -9.23 2.75
CA LEU A 103 -19.13 -8.70 4.04
C LEU A 103 -19.64 -7.25 3.94
N ARG A 104 -19.01 -6.41 3.13
CA ARG A 104 -19.50 -5.04 2.85
C ARG A 104 -20.89 -5.08 2.23
N ARG A 105 -21.10 -5.84 1.15
CA ARG A 105 -22.40 -5.94 0.48
C ARG A 105 -23.51 -6.42 1.41
N LYS A 106 -23.21 -7.41 2.26
CA LYS A 106 -24.16 -7.90 3.26
C LYS A 106 -24.52 -6.78 4.25
N ALA A 107 -23.52 -6.10 4.81
CA ALA A 107 -23.75 -4.98 5.72
C ALA A 107 -24.56 -3.84 5.06
N GLU A 108 -24.35 -3.59 3.77
CA GLU A 108 -25.11 -2.61 2.97
C GLU A 108 -26.60 -2.98 2.94
N SER A 109 -26.90 -4.23 2.64
CA SER A 109 -28.27 -4.74 2.57
C SER A 109 -28.99 -4.75 3.92
N GLU A 110 -28.23 -4.91 5.01
CA GLU A 110 -28.76 -5.00 6.38
C GLU A 110 -28.74 -3.63 7.10
N GLY A 111 -28.25 -2.56 6.46
CA GLY A 111 -28.06 -1.25 7.11
C GLY A 111 -27.00 -1.25 8.22
N GLY A 112 -26.10 -2.24 8.18
CA GLY A 112 -25.05 -2.50 9.15
C GLY A 112 -23.77 -1.69 8.92
N ARG A 113 -22.72 -2.07 9.66
CA ARG A 113 -21.36 -1.54 9.52
C ARG A 113 -20.49 -2.52 8.74
N GLY A 114 -19.47 -1.99 8.08
CA GLY A 114 -18.54 -2.77 7.27
C GLY A 114 -17.61 -3.59 8.12
N PRO A 115 -16.88 -4.53 7.48
CA PRO A 115 -15.90 -5.33 8.18
C PRO A 115 -14.80 -4.45 8.79
N ILE A 116 -14.34 -4.85 9.97
CA ILE A 116 -13.12 -4.33 10.60
C ILE A 116 -12.13 -5.48 10.54
N ALA A 117 -11.01 -5.27 9.85
CA ALA A 117 -9.96 -6.26 9.70
C ALA A 117 -8.69 -5.76 10.41
N MET A 118 -8.01 -6.66 11.13
CA MET A 118 -6.73 -6.38 11.77
C MET A 118 -5.67 -7.33 11.21
N VAL A 119 -4.56 -6.78 10.76
CA VAL A 119 -3.41 -7.53 10.22
C VAL A 119 -2.37 -7.66 11.32
N VAL A 120 -2.17 -8.88 11.82
CA VAL A 120 -1.23 -9.17 12.91
C VAL A 120 -0.11 -10.09 12.47
N GLY A 121 1.06 -9.95 13.09
CA GLY A 121 2.22 -10.79 12.82
C GLY A 121 3.53 -10.14 13.27
N PRO A 122 4.64 -10.91 13.30
CA PRO A 122 5.94 -10.40 13.70
C PRO A 122 6.47 -9.33 12.75
N THR A 123 7.61 -8.71 13.07
CA THR A 123 8.26 -7.74 12.19
C THR A 123 8.67 -8.41 10.86
N ASP A 124 8.74 -7.62 9.80
CA ASP A 124 9.29 -8.02 8.50
C ASP A 124 8.58 -9.17 7.75
N VAL A 125 7.28 -9.40 8.02
CA VAL A 125 6.43 -10.37 7.28
C VAL A 125 5.54 -9.73 6.20
N GLY A 126 5.73 -8.45 5.90
CA GLY A 126 4.99 -7.76 4.84
C GLY A 126 3.59 -7.25 5.22
N LYS A 127 3.29 -7.08 6.51
CA LYS A 127 1.99 -6.53 6.99
C LYS A 127 1.61 -5.22 6.28
N SER A 128 2.54 -4.27 6.28
CA SER A 128 2.48 -3.00 5.55
C SER A 128 2.06 -3.14 4.09
N THR A 129 2.69 -4.09 3.40
CA THR A 129 2.48 -4.36 1.98
C THR A 129 1.09 -4.92 1.73
N VAL A 130 0.65 -5.87 2.56
CA VAL A 130 -0.68 -6.47 2.46
C VAL A 130 -1.78 -5.43 2.76
N CYS A 131 -1.61 -4.61 3.80
CA CYS A 131 -2.52 -3.51 4.09
C CYS A 131 -2.68 -2.57 2.89
N ARG A 132 -1.56 -2.12 2.31
CA ARG A 132 -1.57 -1.24 1.13
C ARG A 132 -2.31 -1.88 -0.05
N LEU A 133 -2.05 -3.15 -0.32
CA LEU A 133 -2.69 -3.89 -1.40
C LEU A 133 -4.21 -4.03 -1.20
N LEU A 134 -4.66 -4.44 -0.02
CA LEU A 134 -6.09 -4.62 0.29
C LEU A 134 -6.86 -3.29 0.25
N LEU A 135 -6.24 -2.20 0.73
CA LEU A 135 -6.79 -0.85 0.65
C LEU A 135 -6.91 -0.37 -0.81
N ASN A 136 -5.86 -0.57 -1.62
CA ASN A 136 -5.89 -0.22 -3.03
C ASN A 136 -6.98 -0.96 -3.80
N TYR A 137 -7.16 -2.26 -3.55
CA TYR A 137 -8.26 -3.02 -4.15
C TYR A 137 -9.63 -2.49 -3.72
N ALA A 138 -9.81 -2.14 -2.44
CA ALA A 138 -11.06 -1.57 -1.95
C ALA A 138 -11.40 -0.25 -2.67
N VAL A 139 -10.41 0.63 -2.83
CA VAL A 139 -10.61 1.89 -3.55
C VAL A 139 -10.92 1.67 -5.02
N ARG A 140 -10.28 0.68 -5.67
CA ARG A 140 -10.59 0.31 -7.06
C ARG A 140 -12.02 -0.20 -7.23
N MET A 141 -12.61 -0.80 -6.18
CA MET A 141 -14.02 -1.17 -6.13
C MET A 141 -14.96 -0.01 -5.73
N GLY A 142 -14.45 1.23 -5.65
CA GLY A 142 -15.24 2.41 -5.27
C GLY A 142 -15.53 2.51 -3.78
N ARG A 143 -14.86 1.72 -2.93
CA ARG A 143 -14.97 1.81 -1.47
C ARG A 143 -14.06 2.93 -0.93
N ARG A 144 -14.33 3.39 0.29
CA ARG A 144 -13.52 4.40 1.00
C ARG A 144 -13.13 3.91 2.39
N PRO A 145 -12.22 2.94 2.49
CA PRO A 145 -11.84 2.37 3.77
C PRO A 145 -11.08 3.36 4.65
N VAL A 146 -11.24 3.21 5.96
CA VAL A 146 -10.39 3.87 6.96
C VAL A 146 -9.18 2.98 7.23
N PHE A 147 -8.00 3.46 6.89
CA PHE A 147 -6.74 2.83 7.30
C PHE A 147 -6.35 3.34 8.69
N VAL A 148 -5.98 2.43 9.58
CA VAL A 148 -5.54 2.70 10.94
C VAL A 148 -4.20 2.02 11.14
N ASP A 149 -3.24 2.82 11.58
CA ASP A 149 -1.86 2.41 11.77
C ASP A 149 -1.52 2.52 13.26
N LEU A 150 -1.30 1.36 13.88
CA LEU A 150 -0.95 1.25 15.29
C LEU A 150 0.55 0.97 15.50
N ASP A 151 1.35 0.93 14.42
CA ASP A 151 2.79 0.71 14.46
C ASP A 151 3.55 2.01 14.75
N VAL A 152 3.88 2.20 16.02
CA VAL A 152 4.66 3.38 16.48
C VAL A 152 6.13 3.35 16.03
N GLY A 153 6.64 2.23 15.54
CA GLY A 153 8.01 2.10 15.09
C GLY A 153 8.19 2.47 13.61
N GLN A 154 7.36 1.87 12.75
CA GLN A 154 7.45 1.93 11.29
C GLN A 154 6.12 2.36 10.64
N GLY A 155 5.45 3.35 11.25
CA GLY A 155 4.19 3.87 10.74
C GLY A 155 4.28 4.45 9.33
N GLN A 156 3.20 4.30 8.56
CA GLN A 156 3.02 4.81 7.20
C GLN A 156 2.26 6.14 7.13
N ILE A 157 1.58 6.52 8.22
CA ILE A 157 0.72 7.72 8.23
C ILE A 157 1.49 8.99 8.61
N SER A 158 2.41 8.90 9.56
CA SER A 158 3.13 10.07 10.08
C SER A 158 4.53 9.70 10.56
N ILE A 159 5.15 10.55 11.35
CA ILE A 159 6.50 10.34 11.89
C ILE A 159 6.52 9.16 12.89
N PRO A 160 7.69 8.51 13.09
CA PRO A 160 7.85 7.49 14.13
C PRO A 160 7.43 8.00 15.51
N GLY A 161 6.84 7.11 16.31
CA GLY A 161 6.27 7.43 17.62
C GLY A 161 4.85 7.97 17.55
N THR A 162 4.11 7.69 16.49
CA THR A 162 2.71 8.07 16.32
C THR A 162 1.83 6.86 16.03
N ILE A 163 0.56 6.96 16.38
CA ILE A 163 -0.51 6.11 15.85
C ILE A 163 -1.50 7.00 15.13
N GLY A 164 -2.22 6.48 14.14
CA GLY A 164 -3.16 7.32 13.41
C GLY A 164 -4.14 6.58 12.53
N ALA A 165 -4.99 7.37 11.87
CA ALA A 165 -5.94 6.89 10.90
C ALA A 165 -6.09 7.86 9.72
N LEU A 166 -6.37 7.30 8.55
CA LEU A 166 -6.52 8.00 7.28
C LEU A 166 -7.73 7.43 6.53
N LEU A 167 -8.57 8.31 5.96
CA LEU A 167 -9.58 7.90 5.00
C LEU A 167 -8.93 7.72 3.63
N VAL A 168 -8.99 6.52 3.06
CA VAL A 168 -8.37 6.22 1.78
C VAL A 168 -9.41 6.38 0.67
N GLU A 169 -9.33 7.48 -0.07
CA GLU A 169 -10.29 7.79 -1.15
C GLU A 169 -9.74 7.50 -2.56
N ARG A 170 -8.43 7.39 -2.71
CA ARG A 170 -7.74 7.17 -3.99
C ARG A 170 -6.64 6.12 -3.80
N PRO A 171 -6.32 5.33 -4.84
CA PRO A 171 -5.22 4.39 -4.77
C PRO A 171 -3.92 5.11 -4.40
N ALA A 172 -3.08 4.44 -3.63
CA ALA A 172 -1.75 4.93 -3.31
C ALA A 172 -0.98 5.27 -4.59
N THR A 173 -0.24 6.37 -4.59
CA THR A 173 0.78 6.59 -5.63
C THR A 173 1.82 5.49 -5.49
N VAL A 174 2.41 5.06 -6.61
CA VAL A 174 3.39 3.96 -6.59
C VAL A 174 4.62 4.35 -5.76
N GLU A 175 5.06 5.60 -5.87
CA GLU A 175 6.28 6.14 -5.27
C GLU A 175 6.09 6.58 -3.80
N GLU A 176 4.99 7.27 -3.48
CA GLU A 176 4.83 7.97 -2.19
C GLU A 176 3.80 7.33 -1.24
N GLY A 177 2.99 6.38 -1.73
CA GLY A 177 1.96 5.72 -0.90
C GLY A 177 0.61 6.48 -0.89
N PHE A 178 -0.12 6.40 0.23
CA PHE A 178 -1.44 7.03 0.34
C PHE A 178 -1.35 8.54 0.52
N SER A 179 -2.30 9.27 -0.08
CA SER A 179 -2.40 10.72 0.12
C SER A 179 -2.81 11.04 1.55
N GLN A 180 -1.95 11.74 2.29
CA GLN A 180 -2.17 12.10 3.70
C GLN A 180 -3.06 13.34 3.85
N GLN A 181 -4.27 13.32 3.28
CA GLN A 181 -5.23 14.40 3.44
C GLN A 181 -5.95 14.27 4.79
N ALA A 182 -5.75 15.24 5.68
CA ALA A 182 -6.39 15.34 6.99
C ALA A 182 -6.31 14.05 7.87
N PRO A 183 -5.11 13.48 8.10
CA PRO A 183 -4.97 12.30 8.95
C PRO A 183 -5.32 12.63 10.41
N LEU A 184 -5.90 11.66 11.11
CA LEU A 184 -6.03 11.70 12.57
C LEU A 184 -4.77 11.07 13.17
N VAL A 185 -3.98 11.84 13.91
CA VAL A 185 -2.69 11.37 14.44
C VAL A 185 -2.61 11.67 15.94
N TYR A 186 -2.15 10.69 16.70
CA TYR A 186 -1.81 10.83 18.10
C TYR A 186 -0.31 10.57 18.31
N HIS A 187 0.35 11.46 19.03
CA HIS A 187 1.76 11.31 19.35
C HIS A 187 1.93 10.47 20.62
N TYR A 188 2.56 9.31 20.47
CA TYR A 188 2.91 8.41 21.56
C TYR A 188 4.30 8.70 22.14
N GLY A 189 5.25 9.13 21.30
CA GLY A 189 6.57 9.59 21.73
C GLY A 189 7.63 8.49 21.90
N HIS A 190 7.28 7.21 21.73
CA HIS A 190 8.23 6.09 21.75
C HIS A 190 8.11 5.21 20.51
N LYS A 191 9.21 4.54 20.14
CA LYS A 191 9.25 3.62 18.99
C LYS A 191 8.80 2.20 19.33
N SER A 192 8.51 1.91 20.60
CA SER A 192 7.99 0.62 21.04
C SER A 192 6.80 0.80 21.99
N PRO A 193 5.68 0.08 21.77
CA PRO A 193 4.52 0.11 22.67
C PRO A 193 4.87 -0.29 24.12
N GLY A 194 5.94 -1.07 24.31
CA GLY A 194 6.38 -1.51 25.63
C GLY A 194 6.94 -0.41 26.54
N ASN A 195 7.31 0.76 26.00
CA ASN A 195 7.86 1.85 26.81
C ASN A 195 6.84 2.47 27.77
N ASN A 196 5.58 2.61 27.35
CA ASN A 196 4.48 3.09 28.15
C ASN A 196 3.15 2.47 27.68
N PRO A 197 2.89 1.20 28.08
CA PRO A 197 1.71 0.47 27.63
C PRO A 197 0.39 1.15 28.03
N ALA A 198 0.36 1.83 29.18
CA ALA A 198 -0.82 2.54 29.66
C ALA A 198 -1.19 3.71 28.73
N LEU A 199 -0.19 4.53 28.35
CA LEU A 199 -0.40 5.59 27.37
C LEU A 199 -0.78 5.02 26.00
N TYR A 200 -0.09 3.98 25.53
CA TYR A 200 -0.41 3.35 24.25
C TYR A 200 -1.87 2.91 24.18
N ASN A 201 -2.34 2.16 25.18
CA ASN A 201 -3.73 1.69 25.25
C ASN A 201 -4.73 2.84 25.34
N MET A 202 -4.41 3.92 26.07
CA MET A 202 -5.24 5.11 26.14
C MET A 202 -5.36 5.80 24.77
N LEU A 203 -4.25 5.95 24.04
CA LEU A 203 -4.25 6.53 22.70
C LEU A 203 -5.02 5.66 21.70
N VAL A 204 -4.84 4.33 21.74
CA VAL A 204 -5.59 3.39 20.89
C VAL A 204 -7.09 3.49 21.17
N SER A 205 -7.49 3.54 22.44
CA SER A 205 -8.90 3.70 22.84
C SER A 205 -9.47 5.01 22.31
N ARG A 206 -8.72 6.11 22.47
CA ARG A 206 -9.14 7.43 21.99
C ARG A 206 -9.25 7.49 20.47
N LEU A 207 -8.32 6.86 19.75
CA LEU A 207 -8.34 6.73 18.30
C LEU A 207 -9.59 5.96 17.86
N ALA A 208 -9.90 4.85 18.52
CA ALA A 208 -11.09 4.04 18.22
C ALA A 208 -12.40 4.82 18.44
N GLU A 209 -12.53 5.57 19.54
CA GLU A 209 -13.69 6.43 19.81
C GLU A 209 -13.92 7.43 18.67
N VAL A 210 -12.89 8.20 18.31
CA VAL A 210 -13.02 9.25 17.28
C VAL A 210 -13.32 8.64 15.90
N ILE A 211 -12.75 7.48 15.58
CA ILE A 211 -13.08 6.77 14.34
C ILE A 211 -14.54 6.34 14.34
N GLN A 212 -15.04 5.77 15.44
CA GLN A 212 -16.44 5.36 15.54
C GLN A 212 -17.41 6.54 15.37
N GLU A 213 -17.09 7.69 15.98
CA GLU A 213 -17.86 8.93 15.82
C GLU A 213 -17.88 9.40 14.35
N ARG A 214 -16.72 9.43 13.69
CA ARG A 214 -16.60 9.79 12.26
C ARG A 214 -17.38 8.84 11.36
N MET A 215 -17.31 7.53 11.63
CA MET A 215 -18.05 6.53 10.88
C MET A 215 -19.56 6.64 11.09
N GLY A 216 -20.01 6.98 12.29
CA GLY A 216 -21.43 7.21 12.61
C GLY A 216 -21.99 8.46 11.91
N ALA A 217 -21.20 9.54 11.87
CA ALA A 217 -21.59 10.80 11.21
C ALA A 217 -21.69 10.65 9.68
N ASN A 218 -20.84 9.80 9.08
CA ASN A 218 -20.78 9.59 7.62
C ASN A 218 -21.82 8.60 7.05
N ARG A 219 -22.78 8.11 7.86
CA ARG A 219 -23.88 7.25 7.37
C ARG A 219 -24.74 7.86 6.23
N LYS A 220 -24.64 9.17 5.98
CA LYS A 220 -25.38 9.88 4.92
C LYS A 220 -24.57 10.08 3.62
N GLY A 221 -23.32 9.62 3.55
CA GLY A 221 -22.43 9.80 2.39
C GLY A 221 -21.80 8.49 1.91
N ASP A 222 -22.60 7.64 1.27
CA ASP A 222 -22.23 6.66 0.22
C ASP A 222 -20.96 5.78 0.38
N SER A 223 -20.62 5.34 1.58
CA SER A 223 -19.85 4.11 1.74
C SER A 223 -19.95 3.56 3.15
N ILE A 224 -20.15 2.26 3.25
CA ILE A 224 -20.00 1.56 4.52
C ILE A 224 -18.57 1.77 5.01
N ALA A 225 -18.42 2.39 6.17
CA ALA A 225 -17.11 2.58 6.76
C ALA A 225 -16.54 1.23 7.24
N ASP A 226 -15.55 0.73 6.52
CA ASP A 226 -14.68 -0.37 6.90
C ASP A 226 -13.34 0.14 7.42
N CYS A 227 -12.66 -0.69 8.20
CA CYS A 227 -11.46 -0.30 8.92
C CYS A 227 -10.38 -1.36 8.73
N PHE A 228 -9.19 -0.94 8.30
CA PHE A 228 -7.99 -1.77 8.25
C PHE A 228 -7.04 -1.34 9.35
N LEU A 229 -6.76 -2.23 10.29
CA LEU A 229 -5.84 -2.02 11.39
C LEU A 229 -4.53 -2.76 11.09
N GLN A 230 -3.42 -2.06 11.22
CA GLN A 230 -2.07 -2.62 11.16
C GLN A 230 -1.37 -2.52 12.52
#